data_AF-A0A246PIM1-F1
#
_entry.id   AF-A0A246PIM1-F1
#
_cell.length_a   1.000
_cell.length_b   1.000
_cell.length_c   1.000
_cell.angle_alpha   90.00
_cell.angle_beta   90.00
_cell.angle_gamma   90.00
#
_symmetry.space_group_name_H-M   'P 1'
#
loop_
_entity.id
_entity.type
_entity.pdbx_description
1 polymer ?
#
loop_
_entity_poly.entity_id
_entity_poly.type
_entity_poly.pdbx_seq_one_letter_code
_entity_poly.pdbx_strand_id
1 'polypeptide(L)' 'MPKAIIEGQYLSSSIKKSNFNGVEKSFVQLDVYQPESTDNEKTVVIKCDDLEVLNKFKETKMGTPIKANVSINAYQNKAY' A
#
# COMPACT_ATOMS: atom_id res chain seq x y z
N MET A 1 -0.73 15.63 -8.40
CA MET A 1 -0.92 14.91 -7.13
C MET A 1 0.39 14.91 -6.37
N PRO A 2 0.37 15.14 -5.04
CA PRO A 2 1.56 14.98 -4.21
C PRO A 2 2.13 13.57 -4.32
N LYS A 3 3.45 13.44 -4.27
CA LYS A 3 4.18 12.17 -4.33
C LYS A 3 4.96 11.97 -3.04
N ALA A 4 5.12 10.72 -2.65
CA ALA A 4 5.97 10.34 -1.52
C ALA A 4 6.77 9.09 -1.87
N ILE A 5 7.84 8.89 -1.10
CA ILE A 5 8.63 7.67 -1.13
C ILE A 5 8.35 6.93 0.17
N ILE A 6 7.92 5.68 0.07
CA ILE A 6 7.76 4.80 1.23
C ILE A 6 8.91 3.80 1.21
N GLU A 7 9.65 3.76 2.32
CA GLU A 7 10.74 2.80 2.55
C GLU A 7 10.42 1.98 3.81
N GLY A 8 10.74 0.69 3.78
CA GLY A 8 10.50 -0.22 4.88
C GLY A 8 10.76 -1.66 4.50
N GLN A 9 10.15 -2.57 5.26
CA GLN A 9 10.27 -4.01 5.07
C GLN A 9 8.96 -4.58 4.53
N TYR A 10 9.05 -5.40 3.49
CA TYR A 10 7.92 -6.14 2.94
C TYR A 10 7.32 -7.04 4.02
N LEU A 11 6.01 -6.89 4.28
CA LEU A 11 5.27 -7.84 5.10
C LEU A 11 4.49 -8.82 4.23
N SER A 12 3.61 -8.29 3.39
CA SER A 12 2.68 -9.08 2.61
C SER A 12 2.20 -8.32 1.37
N SER A 13 1.74 -9.07 0.36
CA SER A 13 1.01 -8.51 -0.77
C SER A 13 -0.17 -9.40 -1.15
N SER A 14 -1.29 -8.79 -1.51
CA SER A 14 -2.50 -9.52 -1.89
C SER A 14 -3.42 -8.68 -2.77
N ILE A 15 -4.31 -9.32 -3.52
CA ILE A 15 -5.40 -8.63 -4.21
C ILE A 15 -6.57 -8.47 -3.22
N LYS A 16 -7.04 -7.24 -3.08
CA LYS A 16 -8.22 -6.89 -2.29
C LYS A 16 -9.29 -6.28 -3.18
N LYS A 17 -10.54 -6.44 -2.76
CA LYS A 17 -11.70 -5.82 -3.39
C LYS A 17 -12.24 -4.74 -2.47
N SER A 18 -12.59 -3.59 -3.02
CA SER A 18 -13.33 -2.53 -2.35
C SER A 18 -14.64 -2.31 -3.10
N ASN A 19 -15.74 -2.18 -2.36
CA ASN A 19 -17.02 -1.75 -2.89
C ASN A 19 -17.31 -0.37 -2.28
N PHE A 20 -17.43 0.64 -3.15
CA PHE A 20 -17.83 1.98 -2.74
C PHE A 20 -18.86 2.52 -3.72
N ASN A 21 -20.01 2.96 -3.22
CA ASN A 21 -21.15 3.43 -4.02
C ASN A 21 -21.58 2.44 -5.12
N GLY A 22 -21.54 1.13 -4.84
CA GLY A 22 -21.94 0.08 -5.80
C GLY A 22 -20.91 -0.21 -6.89
N VAL A 23 -19.77 0.49 -6.90
CA VAL A 23 -18.65 0.21 -7.81
C VAL A 23 -17.65 -0.70 -7.09
N GLU A 24 -17.51 -1.92 -7.61
CA GLU A 24 -16.48 -2.86 -7.16
C GLU A 24 -15.16 -2.58 -7.88
N LYS A 25 -14.08 -2.39 -7.11
CA LYS A 25 -12.72 -2.25 -7.63
C LYS A 25 -11.80 -3.24 -6.95
N SER A 26 -10.96 -3.90 -7.75
CA SER A 26 -9.86 -4.72 -7.26
C SER A 26 -8.56 -3.93 -7.30
N PHE A 27 -7.72 -4.09 -6.28
CA PHE A 27 -6.41 -3.45 -6.19
C PHE A 27 -5.42 -4.39 -5.50
N VAL A 28 -4.13 -4.23 -5.81
CA VAL A 28 -3.04 -4.83 -5.04
C VAL A 28 -2.84 -4.02 -3.78
N GLN A 29 -2.90 -4.69 -2.64
CA GLN A 29 -2.48 -4.19 -1.35
C GLN A 29 -1.06 -4.68 -1.06
N LEU A 30 -0.17 -3.76 -0.69
CA LEU A 30 1.17 -4.03 -0.21
C LEU A 30 1.31 -3.49 1.22
N ASP A 31 1.64 -4.37 2.15
CA ASP A 31 1.86 -4.01 3.56
C ASP A 31 3.35 -3.81 3.80
N VAL A 32 3.72 -2.64 4.33
CA VAL A 32 5.11 -2.23 4.54
C VAL A 32 5.33 -1.89 6.01
N TYR A 33 6.26 -2.58 6.66
CA TYR A 33 6.65 -2.28 8.03
C TYR A 33 7.79 -1.25 8.07
N GLN A 34 7.66 -0.24 8.91
CA GLN A 34 8.62 0.85 9.09
C GLN A 34 9.15 0.84 10.53
N PRO A 35 10.21 0.05 10.83
CA PRO A 35 10.70 -0.13 12.21
C PRO A 35 11.08 1.19 12.88
N GLU A 36 11.64 2.12 12.11
CA GLU A 36 12.10 3.43 12.56
C GLU A 36 10.98 4.48 12.66
N SER A 37 9.73 4.13 12.32
CA SER A 37 8.60 5.06 12.48
C SER A 37 8.38 5.38 13.96
N THR A 38 8.14 6.66 14.24
CA THR A 38 7.76 7.17 15.57
C THR A 38 6.26 7.03 15.85
N ASP A 39 5.47 6.68 14.85
CA ASP A 39 4.03 6.44 15.01
C ASP A 39 3.76 5.11 15.75
N ASN A 40 2.63 5.06 16.45
CA ASN A 40 2.18 3.83 17.12
C ASN A 40 1.90 2.71 16.11
N GLU A 41 1.33 3.05 14.94
CA GLU A 41 1.14 2.12 13.84
C GLU A 41 2.32 2.23 12.88
N LYS A 42 3.26 1.29 13.00
CA LYS A 42 4.47 1.22 12.19
C LYS A 42 4.28 0.57 10.82
N THR A 43 3.04 0.39 10.38
CA THR A 43 2.71 -0.28 9.12
C THR A 43 2.02 0.68 8.18
N VAL A 44 2.51 0.77 6.96
CA VAL A 44 1.89 1.54 5.88
C VAL A 44 1.29 0.58 4.86
N VAL A 45 0.05 0.86 4.47
CA VAL A 45 -0.66 0.11 3.44
C VAL A 45 -0.64 0.90 2.13
N ILE A 46 0.01 0.33 1.11
CA ILE A 46 0.06 0.90 -0.24
C ILE A 46 -0.96 0.18 -1.11
N LYS A 47 -1.76 0.94 -1.85
CA LYS A 47 -2.77 0.41 -2.78
C LYS A 47 -2.38 0.75 -4.22
N CYS A 48 -2.49 -0.23 -5.12
CA CYS A 48 -2.18 -0.08 -6.54
C CYS A 48 -3.29 -0.73 -7.38
N ASP A 49 -3.88 0.01 -8.31
CA ASP A 49 -4.96 -0.48 -9.17
C ASP A 49 -4.45 -1.46 -10.26
N ASP A 50 -3.16 -1.43 -10.57
CA ASP A 50 -2.52 -2.38 -11.49
C ASP A 50 -2.29 -3.73 -10.80
N LEU A 51 -3.08 -4.73 -11.19
CA LEU A 51 -3.03 -6.09 -10.64
C LEU A 51 -1.79 -6.88 -11.05
N GLU A 52 -1.14 -6.52 -12.16
CA GLU A 52 0.06 -7.21 -12.62
C GLU A 52 1.25 -6.97 -11.70
N VAL A 53 1.23 -5.87 -10.94
CA VAL A 53 2.24 -5.53 -9.94
C VAL A 53 2.38 -6.61 -8.88
N LEU A 54 1.33 -7.38 -8.58
CA LEU A 54 1.42 -8.50 -7.64
C LEU A 54 2.50 -9.52 -8.06
N ASN A 55 2.71 -9.72 -9.37
CA ASN A 55 3.72 -10.65 -9.86
C ASN A 55 5.14 -10.28 -9.42
N LYS A 56 5.41 -9.00 -9.16
CA LYS A 56 6.72 -8.53 -8.66
C LYS A 56 7.03 -9.00 -7.23
N PHE A 57 6.02 -9.39 -6.47
CA PHE A 57 6.14 -9.77 -5.07
C PHE A 57 6.06 -11.29 -4.81
N LYS A 58 5.82 -12.11 -5.85
CA LYS A 58 5.63 -13.57 -5.72
C LYS A 58 6.74 -14.29 -4.98
N GLU A 59 7.98 -13.84 -5.18
CA GLU A 59 9.18 -14.43 -4.56
C GLU A 59 9.75 -13.56 -3.43
N THR A 60 9.10 -12.43 -3.13
CA THR A 60 9.56 -11.52 -2.07
C THR A 60 9.27 -12.13 -0.71
N LYS A 61 10.33 -12.27 0.10
CA LYS A 61 10.23 -12.82 1.45
C LYS A 61 9.87 -11.72 2.44
N MET A 62 9.11 -12.07 3.48
CA MET A 62 8.86 -11.19 4.61
C MET A 62 10.19 -10.64 5.17
N GLY A 63 10.21 -9.34 5.51
CA GLY A 63 11.39 -8.64 5.99
C GLY A 63 12.29 -8.08 4.87
N THR A 64 12.04 -8.41 3.61
CA THR A 64 12.84 -7.89 2.46
C THR A 64 12.71 -6.37 2.40
N PRO A 65 13.81 -5.60 2.35
CA PRO A 65 13.73 -4.15 2.18
C PRO A 65 13.03 -3.76 0.88
N ILE A 66 12.10 -2.82 0.95
CA ILE A 66 11.36 -2.31 -0.21
C ILE A 66 11.32 -0.78 -0.20
N LYS A 67 11.26 -0.23 -1.42
CA LYS A 67 11.10 1.19 -1.69
C LYS A 67 10.03 1.36 -2.75
N ALA A 68 9.02 2.16 -2.45
CA ALA A 68 7.89 2.43 -3.34
C ALA A 68 7.71 3.93 -3.57
N ASN A 69 7.67 4.34 -4.84
CA ASN A 69 7.26 5.69 -5.23
C ASN A 69 5.74 5.72 -5.33
N VAL A 70 5.08 6.46 -4.44
CA VAL A 70 3.62 6.48 -4.35
C VAL A 70 3.08 7.87 -4.67
N SER A 71 1.89 7.90 -5.26
CA SER A 71 1.09 9.13 -5.37
C SER A 71 0.11 9.17 -4.21
N ILE A 72 0.10 10.27 -3.46
CA ILE A 72 -0.82 10.44 -2.34
C ILE A 72 -2.16 10.92 -2.90
N ASN A 73 -3.19 10.10 -2.73
CA ASN A 73 -4.56 10.51 -2.96
C ASN A 73 -5.19 10.88 -1.62
N ALA A 74 -5.03 12.15 -1.23
CA ALA A 74 -5.65 12.69 -0.03
C ALA A 74 -7.13 12.96 -0.32
N TYR A 75 -7.99 11.96 -0.13
CA TYR A 75 -9.41 12.21 -0.03
C TYR A 75 -9.71 12.72 1.39
N GLN A 76 -9.74 14.03 1.56
CA GLN A 76 -10.23 14.64 2.80
C GLN A 76 -11.76 14.49 2.82
N ASN A 77 -12.26 13.50 3.56
CA ASN A 77 -13.70 13.37 3.76
C ASN A 77 -14.14 14.53 4.67
N LYS A 78 -14.66 15.63 4.09
CA LYS A 78 -15.16 16.81 4.82
C LYS A 78 -16.44 16.55 5.63
N ALA A 79 -16.75 15.29 5.93
CA ALA A 79 -17.96 14.87 6.63
C ALA A 79 -17.78 14.72 8.15
N TYR A 80 -16.57 14.98 8.68
CA TYR A 80 -16.28 15.04 10.11
C TYR A 80 -15.47 16.29 10.44
#